data_AF-A0A345P9S3-F1
#
_entry.id   AF-A0A345P9S3-F1
#
_cell.length_a   1.000
_cell.length_b   1.000
_cell.length_c   1.000
_cell.angle_alpha   90.00
_cell.angle_beta   90.00
_cell.angle_gamma   90.00
#
_symmetry.space_group_name_H-M   'P 1'
#
loop_
_entity.id
_entity.type
_entity.pdbx_description
1 polymer ?
#
loop_
_entity_poly.entity_id
_entity_poly.type
_entity_poly.pdbx_seq_one_letter_code
_entity_poly.pdbx_strand_id
1 'polypeptide(L)'
;MILTIEKLATYLGRDASILLADLPFKNWVFERYLDVDLKKPLIDYVFTQDGMDFVSDGDDKVNTIFLYSDELRYFRAAVHDMPLTSSRQEVIAHLGTPSKRGGKISDPILGEYGAWDRFTCSGYTIHIEYRIDVDIIKKVSLMRADVVP
;
A
#
# COMPACT_ATOMS: atom_id res chain seq x y z
N MET A 1 -14.36 13.64 1.50
CA MET A 1 -12.90 13.79 1.42
C MET A 1 -12.45 13.12 0.13
N ILE A 2 -11.54 13.74 -0.62
CA ILE A 2 -10.92 13.14 -1.81
C ILE A 2 -9.68 12.40 -1.33
N LEU A 3 -9.55 11.11 -1.66
CA LEU A 3 -8.36 10.32 -1.37
C LEU A 3 -7.39 10.41 -2.56
N THR A 4 -6.12 10.64 -2.24
CA THR A 4 -4.99 10.64 -3.16
C THR A 4 -3.83 9.87 -2.54
N ILE A 5 -2.89 9.40 -3.36
CA ILE A 5 -1.67 8.74 -2.87
C ILE A 5 -0.88 9.67 -1.94
N GLU A 6 -0.73 10.93 -2.33
CA GLU A 6 -0.05 11.93 -1.51
C GLU A 6 -0.75 12.13 -0.16
N LYS A 7 -2.10 12.21 -0.15
CA LYS A 7 -2.88 12.36 1.08
C LYS A 7 -2.71 11.16 2.00
N LEU A 8 -2.74 9.94 1.46
CA LEU A 8 -2.50 8.72 2.23
C LEU A 8 -1.08 8.68 2.80
N ALA A 9 -0.08 9.10 2.02
CA ALA A 9 1.31 9.16 2.48
C ALA A 9 1.50 10.12 3.66
N THR A 10 0.63 11.12 3.86
CA THR A 10 0.73 12.03 5.02
C THR A 10 0.49 11.36 6.38
N TYR A 11 -0.09 10.16 6.40
CA TYR A 11 -0.24 9.38 7.62
C TYR A 11 1.03 8.65 8.03
N LEU A 12 1.98 8.45 7.12
CA LEU A 12 3.23 7.75 7.43
C LEU A 12 4.00 8.50 8.53
N GLY A 13 4.39 7.78 9.59
CA GLY A 13 5.03 8.31 10.79
C GLY A 13 4.09 9.01 11.78
N ARG A 14 2.79 9.09 11.50
CA ARG A 14 1.77 9.59 12.44
C ARG A 14 1.22 8.47 13.30
N ASP A 15 0.61 8.81 14.43
CA ASP A 15 -0.13 7.86 15.25
C ASP A 15 -1.23 7.17 14.43
N ALA A 16 -1.38 5.85 14.59
CA ALA A 16 -2.45 5.08 13.95
C ALA A 16 -3.84 5.69 14.22
N SER A 17 -4.05 6.21 15.43
CA SER A 17 -5.28 6.89 15.84
C SER A 17 -5.67 8.09 14.96
N ILE A 18 -4.69 8.78 14.36
CA ILE A 18 -4.96 9.91 13.43
C ILE A 18 -5.59 9.39 12.14
N LEU A 19 -5.05 8.32 11.56
CA LEU A 19 -5.62 7.68 10.37
C LEU A 19 -7.01 7.12 10.70
N LEU A 20 -7.13 6.39 11.82
CA LEU A 20 -8.37 5.77 12.27
C LEU A 20 -9.48 6.77 12.62
N ALA A 21 -9.14 8.02 12.93
CA ALA A 21 -10.12 9.06 13.23
C ALA A 21 -10.61 9.82 11.98
N ASP A 22 -9.91 9.73 10.83
CA ASP A 22 -10.30 10.44 9.61
C ASP A 22 -11.32 9.65 8.77
N LEU A 23 -12.09 10.36 7.95
CA LEU A 23 -12.92 9.73 6.93
C LEU A 23 -12.02 9.19 5.80
N PRO A 24 -12.41 8.13 5.09
CA PRO A 24 -13.54 7.23 5.39
C PRO A 24 -13.24 6.23 6.51
N PHE A 25 -11.98 6.08 6.93
CA PHE A 25 -11.46 4.99 7.76
C PHE A 25 -12.15 4.84 9.12
N LYS A 26 -12.57 5.94 9.74
CA LYS A 26 -13.26 5.93 11.04
C LYS A 26 -14.58 5.15 11.05
N ASN A 27 -15.16 4.91 9.88
CA ASN A 27 -16.40 4.16 9.73
C ASN A 27 -16.17 2.70 9.31
N TRP A 28 -14.92 2.30 9.10
CA TRP A 28 -14.57 0.96 8.64
C TRP A 28 -14.31 0.03 9.82
N VAL A 29 -14.67 -1.24 9.62
CA VAL A 29 -14.40 -2.29 10.60
C VAL A 29 -13.02 -2.86 10.32
N PHE A 30 -12.19 -2.94 11.35
CA PHE A 30 -10.86 -3.52 11.24
C PHE A 30 -10.58 -4.51 12.36
N GLU A 31 -9.66 -5.42 12.07
CA GLU A 31 -9.03 -6.29 13.05
C GLU A 31 -7.64 -5.74 13.37
N ARG A 32 -7.22 -5.88 14.63
CA ARG A 32 -5.92 -5.43 15.11
C ARG A 32 -5.13 -6.60 15.64
N TYR A 33 -3.93 -6.80 15.12
CA TYR A 33 -3.02 -7.87 15.52
C TYR A 33 -1.70 -7.27 16.01
N LEU A 34 -1.08 -7.92 16.99
CA LEU A 34 0.25 -7.57 17.48
C LEU A 34 1.19 -8.70 17.11
N ASP A 35 2.15 -8.41 16.24
CA ASP A 35 3.26 -9.31 15.91
C ASP A 35 4.42 -9.05 16.88
N VAL A 36 4.68 -10.00 17.77
CA VAL A 36 5.75 -9.95 18.78
C VAL A 36 6.94 -10.83 18.43
N ASP A 37 6.89 -11.58 17.33
CA ASP A 37 7.93 -12.53 16.94
C ASP A 37 9.12 -11.81 16.27
N LEU A 38 8.95 -10.54 15.91
CA LEU A 38 9.96 -9.68 15.33
C LEU A 38 10.82 -8.99 16.41
N LYS A 39 12.07 -8.65 16.05
CA LYS A 39 12.99 -7.89 16.92
C LYS A 39 12.40 -6.56 17.40
N LYS A 40 11.54 -5.96 16.59
CA LYS A 40 10.71 -4.80 16.93
C LYS A 40 9.27 -5.21 16.68
N PRO A 41 8.39 -5.12 17.67
CA PRO A 41 7.00 -5.52 17.49
C PRO A 41 6.34 -4.64 16.42
N LEU A 42 5.43 -5.24 15.66
CA LEU A 42 4.60 -4.54 14.68
C LEU A 42 3.13 -4.71 15.07
N ILE A 43 2.32 -3.73 14.67
CA ILE A 43 0.88 -3.74 14.89
C ILE A 43 0.19 -3.68 13.53
N ASP A 44 -0.50 -4.75 13.15
CA ASP A 44 -1.29 -4.83 11.93
C ASP A 44 -2.71 -4.36 12.17
N TYR A 45 -3.22 -3.53 11.25
CA TYR A 45 -4.60 -3.08 11.18
C TYR A 45 -5.17 -3.51 9.84
N VAL A 46 -6.12 -4.45 9.87
CA VAL A 46 -6.62 -5.14 8.67
C VAL A 46 -8.06 -4.77 8.40
N PHE A 47 -8.32 -4.10 7.28
CA PHE A 47 -9.67 -3.73 6.82
C PHE A 47 -10.08 -4.67 5.70
N THR A 48 -10.45 -5.90 6.06
CA THR A 48 -10.75 -6.98 5.10
C THR A 48 -11.84 -6.57 4.09
N GLN A 49 -12.91 -5.91 4.57
CA GLN A 49 -14.06 -5.53 3.73
C GLN A 49 -13.78 -4.35 2.80
N ASP A 50 -12.79 -3.52 3.13
CA ASP A 50 -12.52 -2.26 2.44
C ASP A 50 -11.25 -2.32 1.59
N GLY A 51 -10.56 -3.46 1.55
CA GLY A 51 -9.40 -3.69 0.70
C GLY A 51 -8.18 -2.81 1.06
N MET A 52 -8.02 -2.50 2.34
CA MET A 52 -6.89 -1.75 2.87
C MET A 52 -6.31 -2.45 4.10
N ASP A 53 -5.00 -2.33 4.30
CA ASP A 53 -4.35 -2.56 5.59
C ASP A 53 -3.41 -1.41 5.91
N PHE A 54 -3.00 -1.31 7.17
CA PHE A 54 -1.75 -0.64 7.50
C PHE A 54 -1.03 -1.32 8.65
N VAL A 55 0.28 -1.14 8.69
CA VAL A 55 1.16 -1.63 9.74
C VAL A 55 1.69 -0.42 10.50
N SER A 56 1.75 -0.52 11.81
CA SER A 56 2.44 0.43 12.67
C SER A 56 3.64 -0.20 13.37
N ASP A 57 4.61 0.62 13.76
CA ASP A 57 5.73 0.18 14.59
C ASP A 57 5.33 0.03 16.07
N GLY A 58 6.30 -0.31 16.93
CA GLY A 58 6.07 -0.53 18.36
C GLY A 58 5.59 0.69 19.14
N ASP A 59 5.72 1.90 18.57
CA ASP A 59 5.20 3.15 19.12
C ASP A 59 3.84 3.53 18.51
N ASP A 60 3.19 2.59 17.80
CA ASP A 60 1.93 2.74 17.08
C ASP A 60 1.95 3.87 16.04
N LYS A 61 3.13 4.14 15.46
CA LYS A 61 3.26 5.05 14.31
C LYS A 61 3.11 4.28 13.00
N VAL A 62 2.28 4.80 12.11
CA VAL A 62 2.01 4.18 10.81
C VAL A 62 3.31 4.05 10.02
N ASN A 63 3.62 2.82 9.67
CA ASN A 63 4.82 2.43 8.97
C ASN A 63 4.56 2.24 7.48
N THR A 64 3.54 1.44 7.17
CA THR A 64 3.19 1.06 5.81
C THR A 64 1.68 1.04 5.64
N ILE A 65 1.18 1.55 4.53
CA ILE A 65 -0.22 1.46 4.12
C ILE A 65 -0.31 0.61 2.86
N PHE A 66 -1.27 -0.31 2.82
CA PHE A 66 -1.50 -1.21 1.71
C PHE A 66 -2.89 -0.97 1.11
N LEU A 67 -2.96 -0.81 -0.20
CA LEU A 67 -4.21 -0.78 -0.97
C LEU A 67 -4.23 -1.97 -1.92
N TYR A 68 -5.29 -2.75 -1.86
CA TYR A 68 -5.43 -3.96 -2.68
C TYR A 68 -6.39 -3.73 -3.84
N SER A 69 -6.10 -4.33 -4.98
CA SER A 69 -6.93 -4.31 -6.18
C SER A 69 -6.79 -5.69 -6.84
N ASP A 70 -6.98 -6.76 -6.08
CA ASP A 70 -7.01 -8.12 -6.58
C ASP A 70 -8.40 -8.74 -6.39
N GLU A 71 -8.56 -10.01 -6.75
CA GLU A 71 -9.84 -10.71 -6.72
C GLU A 71 -10.33 -10.98 -5.29
N LEU A 72 -9.41 -11.05 -4.33
CA LEU A 72 -9.71 -11.35 -2.93
C LEU A 72 -9.98 -10.07 -2.15
N ARG A 73 -9.23 -9.02 -2.44
CA ARG A 73 -9.29 -7.73 -1.74
C ARG A 73 -9.29 -6.59 -2.74
N TYR A 74 -10.31 -5.73 -2.61
CA TYR A 74 -10.50 -4.59 -3.49
C TYR A 74 -10.74 -3.33 -2.68
N PHE A 75 -9.88 -2.33 -2.85
CA PHE A 75 -9.96 -1.06 -2.17
C PHE A 75 -11.18 -0.30 -2.67
N ARG A 76 -12.18 -0.16 -1.80
CA ARG A 76 -13.50 0.32 -2.21
C ARG A 76 -13.57 1.83 -2.39
N ALA A 77 -12.65 2.57 -1.78
CA ALA A 77 -12.59 4.01 -1.96
C ALA A 77 -11.80 4.37 -3.23
N ALA A 78 -12.19 5.45 -3.89
CA ALA A 78 -11.49 5.93 -5.07
C ALA A 78 -10.20 6.68 -4.68
N VAL A 79 -9.07 6.27 -5.25
CA VAL A 79 -7.82 7.04 -5.26
C VAL A 79 -7.80 7.86 -6.54
N HIS A 80 -7.91 9.18 -6.43
CA HIS A 80 -8.23 10.04 -7.58
C HIS A 80 -7.04 10.41 -8.47
N ASP A 81 -5.85 10.56 -7.89
CA ASP A 81 -4.62 10.92 -8.60
C ASP A 81 -3.98 9.71 -9.30
N MET A 82 -4.14 8.52 -8.72
CA MET A 82 -3.68 7.26 -9.29
C MET A 82 -4.73 6.16 -9.06
N PRO A 83 -5.78 6.09 -9.92
CA PRO A 83 -6.79 5.04 -9.84
C PRO A 83 -6.15 3.64 -9.88
N LEU A 84 -6.70 2.68 -9.13
CA LEU A 84 -6.20 1.30 -9.14
C LEU A 84 -6.43 0.56 -10.46
N THR A 85 -7.18 1.16 -11.38
CA THR A 85 -7.32 0.72 -12.77
C THR A 85 -6.23 1.26 -13.69
N SER A 86 -5.29 2.07 -13.18
CA SER A 86 -4.21 2.64 -13.99
C SER A 86 -3.27 1.55 -14.48
N SER A 87 -2.87 1.66 -15.73
CA SER A 87 -1.79 0.88 -16.34
C SER A 87 -0.42 1.28 -15.80
N ARG A 88 0.58 0.41 -16.00
CA ARG A 88 1.97 0.73 -15.66
C ARG A 88 2.47 2.00 -16.35
N GLN A 89 2.05 2.24 -17.59
CA GLN A 89 2.43 3.44 -18.32
C GLN A 89 1.83 4.71 -17.70
N GLU A 90 0.55 4.68 -17.30
CA GLU A 90 -0.11 5.81 -16.62
C GLU A 90 0.53 6.11 -15.26
N VAL A 91 0.87 5.06 -14.51
CA VAL A 91 1.61 5.17 -13.24
C VAL A 91 2.96 5.86 -13.45
N ILE A 92 3.74 5.44 -14.45
CA ILE A 92 5.04 6.05 -14.78
C ILE A 92 4.87 7.49 -15.26
N ALA A 93 3.81 7.78 -16.05
CA ALA A 93 3.52 9.14 -16.48
C ALA A 93 3.18 10.06 -15.29
N HIS A 94 2.55 9.52 -14.25
CA HIS A 94 2.20 10.26 -13.04
C HIS A 94 3.36 10.41 -12.04
N LEU A 95 4.07 9.31 -11.72
CA LEU A 95 5.11 9.27 -10.68
C LEU A 95 6.53 9.49 -11.21
N GLY A 96 6.71 9.53 -12.53
CA GLY A 96 8.02 9.63 -13.17
C GLY A 96 8.74 8.29 -13.29
N THR A 97 10.07 8.32 -13.33
CA THR A 97 10.87 7.10 -13.53
C THR A 97 10.98 6.28 -12.23
N PRO A 98 10.69 4.97 -12.25
CA PRO A 98 10.89 4.11 -11.08
C PRO A 98 12.36 4.09 -10.64
N SER A 99 12.60 4.16 -9.32
CA SER A 99 13.92 4.00 -8.72
C SER A 99 14.39 2.53 -8.70
N LYS A 100 13.45 1.58 -8.65
CA LYS A 100 13.68 0.15 -8.93
C LYS A 100 12.49 -0.42 -9.68
N ARG A 101 12.71 -1.52 -10.41
CA ARG A 101 11.66 -2.25 -11.12
C ARG A 101 11.98 -3.73 -11.21
N GLY A 102 10.95 -4.55 -11.28
CA GLY A 102 11.03 -5.98 -11.56
C GLY A 102 10.09 -6.37 -12.70
N GLY A 103 10.52 -7.39 -13.47
CA GLY A 103 9.65 -8.04 -14.44
C GLY A 103 8.67 -9.00 -13.79
N LYS A 104 7.77 -9.57 -14.59
CA LYS A 104 6.95 -10.71 -14.19
C LYS A 104 7.85 -11.88 -13.79
N ILE A 105 7.52 -12.57 -12.71
CA ILE A 105 8.26 -13.76 -12.22
C ILE A 105 7.30 -14.94 -12.22
N SER A 106 7.79 -16.09 -12.68
CA SER A 106 7.12 -17.39 -12.58
C SER A 106 8.01 -18.28 -11.72
N ASP A 107 7.56 -18.61 -10.51
CA ASP A 107 8.27 -19.50 -9.60
C ASP A 107 7.45 -20.80 -9.41
N PRO A 108 8.05 -22.00 -9.61
CA PRO A 108 7.33 -23.26 -9.51
C PRO A 108 6.72 -23.56 -8.13
N ILE A 109 7.21 -22.93 -7.06
CA ILE A 109 6.78 -23.17 -5.67
C ILE A 109 5.93 -22.00 -5.19
N LEU A 110 6.37 -20.77 -5.46
CA LEU A 110 5.75 -19.55 -4.96
C LEU A 110 4.66 -18.99 -5.89
N GLY A 111 4.57 -19.51 -7.11
CA GLY A 111 3.57 -19.14 -8.11
C GLY A 111 3.99 -17.96 -8.99
N GLU A 112 2.99 -17.35 -9.61
CA GLU A 112 3.19 -16.23 -10.52
C GLU A 112 3.14 -14.89 -9.77
N TYR A 113 4.04 -13.98 -10.13
CA TYR A 113 4.08 -12.61 -9.64
C TYR A 113 4.09 -11.65 -10.82
N GLY A 114 3.25 -10.62 -10.75
CA GLY A 114 3.23 -9.56 -11.75
C GLY A 114 4.51 -8.72 -11.71
N ALA A 115 4.69 -7.89 -12.73
CA ALA A 115 5.75 -6.89 -12.68
C ALA A 115 5.53 -5.93 -11.51
N TRP A 116 6.59 -5.22 -11.12
CA TRP A 116 6.49 -4.21 -10.07
C TRP A 116 7.42 -3.03 -10.35
N ASP A 117 7.05 -1.89 -9.78
CA ASP A 117 7.83 -0.65 -9.79
C ASP A 117 7.94 -0.09 -8.38
N ARG A 118 9.06 0.57 -8.09
CA ARG A 118 9.30 1.29 -6.85
C ARG A 118 9.69 2.72 -7.16
N PHE A 119 9.06 3.67 -6.47
CA PHE A 119 9.30 5.10 -6.62
C PHE A 119 9.73 5.67 -5.28
N THR A 120 10.85 6.37 -5.29
CA THR A 120 11.35 7.06 -4.08
C THR A 120 10.85 8.48 -4.10
N CYS A 121 10.02 8.83 -3.12
CA CYS A 121 9.47 10.16 -2.93
C CYS A 121 10.18 10.86 -1.77
N SER A 122 9.95 12.16 -1.59
CA SER A 122 10.49 12.88 -0.43
C SER A 122 9.81 12.40 0.85
N GLY A 123 10.52 11.58 1.65
CA GLY A 123 10.06 11.11 2.96
C GLY A 123 9.33 9.77 2.97
N TYR A 124 9.01 9.19 1.81
CA TYR A 124 8.35 7.89 1.71
C TYR A 124 8.68 7.18 0.39
N THR A 125 8.31 5.91 0.28
CA THR A 125 8.45 5.12 -0.95
C THR A 125 7.10 4.54 -1.34
N ILE A 126 6.84 4.52 -2.64
CA ILE A 126 5.68 3.86 -3.25
C ILE A 126 6.19 2.59 -3.91
N HIS A 127 5.60 1.45 -3.59
CA HIS A 127 5.79 0.20 -4.33
C HIS A 127 4.47 -0.21 -4.96
N ILE A 128 4.52 -0.55 -6.25
CA ILE A 128 3.34 -0.90 -7.04
C ILE A 128 3.59 -2.27 -7.65
N GLU A 129 2.71 -3.20 -7.35
CA GLU A 129 2.64 -4.50 -8.03
C GLU A 129 1.50 -4.45 -9.04
N TYR A 130 1.74 -4.94 -10.25
CA TYR A 130 0.74 -5.04 -11.30
C TYR A 130 0.14 -6.45 -11.35
N ARG A 131 -1.05 -6.58 -11.92
CA ARG A 131 -1.64 -7.89 -12.18
C ARG A 131 -0.87 -8.61 -13.30
N ILE A 132 -0.97 -9.94 -13.32
CA ILE A 132 -0.23 -10.79 -14.26
C ILE A 132 -0.87 -10.79 -15.64
N ASP A 133 -2.20 -10.89 -15.66
CA ASP A 133 -2.97 -11.13 -16.89
C ASP A 133 -3.54 -9.85 -17.50
N VAL A 134 -3.43 -8.73 -16.78
CA VAL A 134 -3.95 -7.43 -17.20
C VAL A 134 -3.03 -6.33 -16.68
N ASP A 135 -2.72 -5.35 -17.54
CA ASP A 135 -1.83 -4.22 -17.20
C ASP A 135 -2.58 -3.18 -16.35
N ILE A 136 -2.87 -3.53 -15.10
CA ILE A 136 -3.43 -2.63 -14.07
C ILE A 136 -2.79 -2.92 -12.71
N ILE A 137 -2.92 -1.97 -11.79
CA ILE A 137 -2.43 -2.11 -10.42
C ILE A 137 -3.13 -3.28 -9.71
N LYS A 138 -2.33 -4.16 -9.09
CA LYS A 138 -2.76 -5.21 -8.16
C LYS A 138 -2.68 -4.73 -6.72
N LYS A 139 -1.58 -4.07 -6.35
CA LYS A 139 -1.33 -3.61 -4.98
C LYS A 139 -0.50 -2.34 -4.97
N VAL A 140 -0.84 -1.41 -4.09
CA VAL A 140 -0.01 -0.25 -3.75
C VAL A 140 0.44 -0.39 -2.31
N SER A 141 1.73 -0.21 -2.07
CA SER A 141 2.31 -0.11 -0.73
C SER A 141 2.98 1.25 -0.57
N LEU A 142 2.50 2.05 0.37
CA LEU A 142 3.12 3.32 0.78
C LEU A 142 3.91 3.06 2.05
N MET A 143 5.21 3.28 2.02
CA MET A 143 6.12 2.91 3.11
C MET A 143 6.89 4.13 3.60
N ARG A 144 7.07 4.25 4.91
CA ARG A 144 8.03 5.19 5.49
C ARG A 144 9.44 4.89 4.95
N ALA A 145 10.23 5.93 4.70
CA ALA A 145 11.49 5.78 3.97
C ALA A 145 12.53 4.85 4.65
N ASP A 146 12.45 4.69 5.97
CA ASP A 146 13.35 3.90 6.81
C ASP A 146 12.97 2.42 6.93
N VAL A 147 11.85 1.98 6.34
CA VAL A 147 11.36 0.59 6.44
C VAL A 147 11.22 -0.13 5.10
N VAL A 148 11.67 0.51 4.03
CA VAL A 148 11.60 -0.06 2.69
C VAL A 148 12.48 -1.32 2.65
N PRO A 149 11.99 -2.45 2.11
CA PRO A 149 12.80 -3.66 1.91
C PRO A 149 14.03 -3.45 1.02
#